data_AF-A0A392SLP8-F1
#
_entry.id   AF-A0A392SLP8-F1
#
_cell.length_a   1.000
_cell.length_b   1.000
_cell.length_c   1.000
_cell.angle_alpha   90.00
_cell.angle_beta   90.00
_cell.angle_gamma   90.00
#
_symmetry.space_group_name_H-M   'P 1'
#
loop_
_entity.id
_entity.type
_entity.pdbx_description
1 polymer ?
#
loop_
_entity_poly.entity_id
_entity_poly.type
_entity_poly.pdbx_seq_one_letter_code
_entity_poly.pdbx_strand_id
1 'polypeptide(L)'
;MFPTVLIMDLTYKSSKYRLPLLEFVGPTSTGETYAVTFSFMTSEKEDNFVWTLQSVRNSLRCEDNLKVIVTNRDQALMKVVDTIFPKCTALL
;
A
#
# COMPACT_ATOMS: atom_id res chain seq x y z
N MET A 1 0.28 -11.03 16.42
CA MET A 1 1.53 -11.04 15.62
C MET A 1 1.21 -10.24 14.37
N PHE A 2 1.91 -9.12 14.20
CA PHE A 2 1.48 -7.98 13.39
C PHE A 2 2.24 -7.94 12.06
N PRO A 3 1.67 -7.36 10.99
CA PRO A 3 2.39 -7.21 9.75
C PRO A 3 3.49 -6.18 9.94
N THR A 4 4.71 -6.66 10.18
CA THR A 4 5.94 -5.88 10.10
C THR A 4 6.16 -5.34 8.68
N VAL A 5 5.57 -6.03 7.69
CA VAL A 5 5.72 -5.77 6.27
C VAL A 5 4.34 -5.51 5.67
N LEU A 6 4.21 -4.49 4.84
CA LEU A 6 3.04 -4.22 4.02
C LEU A 6 3.47 -4.19 2.56
N ILE A 7 2.86 -5.02 1.74
CA ILE A 7 3.11 -5.10 0.31
C ILE A 7 2.02 -4.30 -0.39
N MET A 8 2.43 -3.39 -1.27
CA MET A 8 1.55 -2.55 -2.08
C MET A 8 1.75 -2.92 -3.54
N ASP A 9 0.70 -3.41 -4.18
CA ASP A 9 0.73 -3.74 -5.59
C ASP A 9 -0.30 -2.93 -6.37
N LEU A 10 0.19 -2.23 -7.39
CA LEU A 10 -0.62 -1.46 -8.33
C LEU A 10 -0.95 -2.36 -9.51
N THR A 11 -2.19 -2.84 -9.58
CA THR A 11 -2.63 -3.67 -10.71
C THR A 11 -3.37 -2.81 -11.73
N TYR A 12 -2.83 -2.77 -12.96
CA TYR A 12 -3.43 -2.01 -14.04
C TYR A 12 -4.43 -2.85 -14.84
N LYS A 13 -5.57 -2.24 -15.18
CA LYS A 13 -6.36 -2.55 -16.40
C LYS A 13 -7.03 -3.93 -16.56
N SER A 14 -7.43 -4.62 -15.50
CA SER A 14 -8.36 -5.78 -15.64
C SER A 14 -9.68 -5.65 -14.89
N SER A 15 -9.92 -4.54 -14.17
CA SER A 15 -11.22 -4.32 -13.55
C SER A 15 -12.26 -3.87 -14.59
N LYS A 16 -13.49 -4.36 -14.47
CA LYS A 16 -14.65 -3.94 -15.30
C LYS A 16 -14.78 -2.41 -15.39
N TYR A 17 -14.32 -1.72 -14.36
CA TYR A 17 -14.42 -0.28 -14.19
C TYR A 17 -13.28 0.52 -14.82
N ARG A 18 -12.22 -0.15 -15.32
CA ARG A 18 -11.02 0.48 -15.89
C ARG A 18 -10.34 1.48 -14.94
N LEU A 19 -10.50 1.27 -13.64
CA LEU A 19 -9.86 2.06 -12.59
C LEU A 19 -8.60 1.32 -12.10
N PRO A 20 -7.49 2.05 -11.86
CA PRO A 20 -6.36 1.54 -11.10
C PRO A 20 -6.79 0.97 -9.75
N LEU A 21 -6.28 -0.21 -9.42
CA LEU A 21 -6.50 -0.87 -8.15
C LEU A 21 -5.16 -0.95 -7.41
N LEU A 22 -5.12 -0.36 -6.22
CA LEU A 22 -4.01 -0.52 -5.29
C LEU A 22 -4.41 -1.54 -4.23
N GLU A 23 -3.71 -2.66 -4.21
CA GLU A 23 -3.87 -3.73 -3.24
C GLU A 23 -2.85 -3.58 -2.11
N PHE A 24 -3.29 -3.84 -0.89
CA PHE A 24 -2.45 -3.87 0.31
C PHE A 24 -2.47 -5.28 0.90
N VAL A 25 -1.31 -5.92 0.96
CA VAL A 25 -1.16 -7.31 1.42
C VAL A 25 -0.21 -7.38 2.61
N GLY A 26 -0.60 -8.12 3.64
CA GLY A 26 0.24 -8.42 4.80
C GLY A 26 0.71 -9.88 4.77
N PRO A 27 2.01 -10.18 4.99
CA PRO A 27 2.44 -11.54 5.23
C PRO A 27 2.09 -11.98 6.65
N THR A 28 1.79 -13.26 6.81
CA THR A 28 1.61 -13.91 8.11
C THR A 28 2.93 -14.57 8.56
N SER A 29 2.99 -14.95 9.84
CA SER A 29 4.12 -15.71 10.39
C SER A 29 4.21 -17.15 9.89
N THR A 30 3.18 -17.64 9.19
CA THR A 30 3.12 -18.99 8.62
C THR A 30 3.59 -19.03 7.17
N GLY A 31 4.06 -17.90 6.62
CA GLY A 31 4.49 -17.79 5.23
C GLY A 31 3.34 -17.60 4.24
N GLU A 32 2.13 -17.39 4.73
CA GLU A 32 0.97 -17.04 3.90
C GLU A 32 0.83 -15.52 3.79
N THR A 33 -0.09 -15.07 2.93
CA THR A 33 -0.44 -13.66 2.78
C THR A 33 -1.93 -13.46 2.96
N TYR A 34 -2.32 -12.28 3.41
CA TYR A 34 -3.72 -11.88 3.51
C TYR A 34 -3.89 -10.45 2.98
N ALA A 35 -5.02 -10.20 2.34
CA ALA A 35 -5.38 -8.86 1.91
C ALA A 35 -5.75 -8.00 3.14
N VAL A 36 -5.05 -6.88 3.30
CA VAL A 36 -5.33 -5.88 4.34
C VAL A 36 -6.49 -4.99 3.87
N THR A 37 -6.39 -4.46 2.66
CA THR A 37 -7.41 -3.61 2.04
C THR A 37 -7.15 -3.40 0.55
N PHE A 38 -8.10 -2.80 -0.14
CA PHE A 38 -8.07 -2.47 -1.56
C PHE A 38 -8.55 -1.04 -1.76
N SER A 39 -7.95 -0.32 -2.72
CA SER A 39 -8.40 1.01 -3.10
C SER A 39 -8.50 1.16 -4.61
N PHE A 40 -9.68 1.59 -5.06
CA PHE A 40 -9.86 2.05 -6.43
C PHE A 40 -9.52 3.53 -6.52
N MET A 41 -8.67 3.88 -7.47
CA MET A 41 -8.26 5.27 -7.71
C MET A 41 -8.80 5.76 -9.05
N THR A 42 -9.09 7.06 -9.14
CA THR A 42 -9.54 7.67 -10.40
C THR A 42 -8.40 7.84 -11.40
N SER A 43 -7.16 7.96 -10.92
CA SER A 43 -5.94 7.95 -11.72
C SER A 43 -4.71 7.57 -10.88
N GLU A 44 -3.62 7.20 -11.54
CA GLU A 44 -2.30 6.93 -10.92
C GLU A 44 -1.52 8.24 -10.79
N LYS A 45 -2.06 9.17 -9.99
CA LYS A 45 -1.44 10.47 -9.72
C LYS A 45 -1.10 10.59 -8.23
N GLU A 46 -0.13 11.45 -7.93
CA GLU A 46 0.36 11.70 -6.58
C GLU A 46 -0.78 11.97 -5.59
N ASP A 47 -1.73 12.84 -5.93
CA ASP A 47 -2.88 13.17 -5.06
C ASP A 47 -3.76 11.96 -4.75
N ASN A 48 -3.97 11.06 -5.72
CA ASN A 48 -4.72 9.83 -5.54
C ASN A 48 -4.01 8.88 -4.56
N PHE A 49 -2.68 8.78 -4.68
CA PHE A 49 -1.85 8.00 -3.78
C PHE A 49 -1.84 8.60 -2.38
N VAL A 50 -1.69 9.93 -2.23
CA VAL A 50 -1.70 10.62 -0.94
C VAL A 50 -2.99 10.32 -0.20
N TRP A 51 -4.13 10.56 -0.85
CA TRP A 51 -5.43 10.32 -0.23
C TRP A 51 -5.63 8.85 0.16
N THR A 52 -5.25 7.92 -0.74
CA THR A 52 -5.38 6.48 -0.50
C THR A 52 -4.51 6.03 0.67
N LEU A 53 -3.22 6.38 0.66
CA LEU A 53 -2.27 5.94 1.69
C LEU A 53 -2.57 6.56 3.05
N GLN A 54 -3.00 7.83 3.11
CA GLN A 54 -3.46 8.45 4.35
C GLN A 54 -4.70 7.75 4.91
N SER A 55 -5.66 7.39 4.05
CA SER A 55 -6.87 6.68 4.46
C SER A 55 -6.56 5.30 5.03
N VAL A 56 -5.65 4.56 4.38
CA VAL A 56 -5.18 3.26 4.88
C VAL A 56 -4.44 3.41 6.19
N ARG A 57 -3.48 4.34 6.27
CA ARG A 57 -2.70 4.63 7.47
C ARG A 57 -3.61 4.90 8.67
N ASN A 58 -4.61 5.77 8.52
CA ASN A 58 -5.57 6.09 9.58
C ASN A 58 -6.45 4.89 9.99
N SER A 59 -6.63 3.92 9.09
CA SER A 59 -7.38 2.69 9.36
C SER A 59 -6.53 1.61 10.03
N LEU A 60 -5.20 1.69 9.94
CA LEU A 60 -4.28 0.75 10.58
C LEU A 60 -4.22 1.03 12.08
N ARG A 61 -4.88 0.19 12.88
CA ARG A 61 -4.86 0.27 14.36
C ARG A 61 -3.47 0.11 14.99
N CYS A 62 -2.49 -0.36 14.23
CA CYS A 62 -1.14 -0.67 14.71
C CYS A 62 -0.07 -0.17 13.74
N GLU A 63 -0.21 1.06 13.24
CA GLU A 63 0.76 1.68 12.32
C GLU A 63 2.20 1.61 12.87
N ASP A 64 2.42 1.83 14.17
CA ASP A 64 3.78 1.80 14.76
C ASP A 64 4.47 0.43 14.66
N ASN A 65 3.71 -0.64 14.41
CA ASN A 65 4.23 -1.99 14.20
C ASN A 65 4.69 -2.22 12.75
N LEU A 66 4.26 -1.38 11.80
CA LEU A 66 4.71 -1.45 10.42
C LEU A 66 6.15 -0.94 10.33
N LYS A 67 7.04 -1.73 9.73
CA LYS A 67 8.47 -1.41 9.60
C LYS A 67 8.94 -1.38 8.15
N VAL A 68 8.30 -2.13 7.28
CA VAL A 68 8.72 -2.31 5.89
C VAL A 68 7.52 -2.14 4.98
N ILE A 69 7.70 -1.37 3.92
CA ILE A 69 6.74 -1.27 2.82
C ILE A 69 7.42 -1.79 1.56
N VAL A 70 6.80 -2.74 0.89
CA VAL A 70 7.26 -3.26 -0.41
C VAL A 70 6.33 -2.71 -1.47
N THR A 71 6.86 -2.13 -2.53
CA THR A 71 6.06 -1.58 -3.64
C THR A 71 6.49 -2.19 -4.96
N ASN A 72 5.62 -2.17 -5.97
CA ASN A 72 5.94 -2.63 -7.33
C ASN A 72 6.76 -1.61 -8.18
N ARG A 73 7.52 -0.72 -7.52
CA ARG A 73 8.41 0.29 -8.12
C ARG A 73 7.74 1.39 -8.92
N ASP A 74 6.44 1.63 -8.72
CA ASP A 74 5.80 2.83 -9.26
C ASP A 74 6.42 4.09 -8.61
N GLN A 75 6.94 5.00 -9.45
CA GLN A 75 7.69 6.17 -8.97
C GLN A 75 6.82 7.15 -8.18
N ALA A 76 5.56 7.33 -8.58
CA ALA A 76 4.65 8.23 -7.90
C ALA A 76 4.25 7.64 -6.54
N LEU A 77 3.97 6.34 -6.48
CA LEU A 77 3.68 5.61 -5.25
C LEU A 77 4.86 5.68 -4.26
N MET A 78 6.09 5.40 -4.72
CA MET A 78 7.29 5.42 -3.86
C MET A 78 7.51 6.79 -3.20
N LYS A 79 7.38 7.87 -3.97
CA LYS A 79 7.52 9.24 -3.45
C LYS A 79 6.51 9.54 -2.33
N VAL A 80 5.28 9.07 -2.50
CA VAL A 80 4.22 9.28 -1.51
C VAL A 80 4.42 8.39 -0.29
N VAL A 81 4.88 7.15 -0.46
CA VAL A 81 5.17 6.22 0.65
C VAL A 81 6.14 6.86 1.64
N ASP A 82 7.25 7.46 1.17
CA ASP A 82 8.22 8.12 2.04
C ASP A 82 7.61 9.28 2.85
N THR A 83 6.62 9.96 2.27
CA THR A 83 5.92 11.08 2.93
C THR A 83 4.91 10.59 3.95
N ILE A 84 4.15 9.52 3.63
CA ILE A 84 3.04 9.03 4.46
C ILE A 84 3.52 8.05 5.54
N PHE A 85 4.58 7.28 5.28
CA PHE A 85 5.14 6.29 6.19
C PHE A 85 6.63 6.54 6.48
N PRO A 86 6.99 7.72 7.02
CA PRO A 86 8.39 8.12 7.16
C PRO A 86 9.22 7.25 8.12
N LYS A 87 8.56 6.40 8.92
CA LYS A 87 9.22 5.45 9.84
C LYS A 87 9.46 4.07 9.23
N CYS A 88 8.94 3.81 8.03
CA CYS A 88 9.06 2.52 7.36
C CYS A 88 10.22 2.55 6.37
N THR A 89 10.91 1.42 6.24
CA THR A 89 11.85 1.20 5.14
C THR A 89 11.06 0.83 3.89
N ALA A 90 11.13 1.66 2.84
CA ALA A 90 10.59 1.33 1.53
C ALA A 90 11.55 0.40 0.77
N LEU A 91 11.03 -0.73 0.29
CA LEU A 91 11.73 -1.72 -0.53
C LEU A 91 11.06 -1.85 -1.92
N LEU A 92 11.90 -2.26 -2.88
CA LEU A 92 11.61 -2.40 -4.31
C LEU A 92 11.26 -3.83 -4.73
#